data_AF-A0A969HKN9-F1
#
_entry.id   AF-A0A969HKN9-F1
#
_cell.length_a   1.000
_cell.length_b   1.000
_cell.length_c   1.000
_cell.angle_alpha   90.00
_cell.angle_beta   90.00
_cell.angle_gamma   90.00
#
_symmetry.space_group_name_H-M   'P 1'
#
loop_
_entity.id
_entity.type
_entity.pdbx_description
1 polymer ?
#
loop_
_entity_poly.entity_id
_entity_poly.type
_entity_poly.pdbx_seq_one_letter_code
_entity_poly.pdbx_strand_id
1 'polypeptide(L)'
;HPDSQRVLYRVNDSDVPDPGLWLVNVSDGTHQRLDISGLTAPEMLLTAAFSPDGAKLVYATSKGMGFGSEIWLAAADGSNPRRVLKDELTIISSLNWSPDGGQIAFTKIADSPVPFSGAGLWVMQADGSDPQFLTVMDGGRGQEPLWSADSAELFYVARENYDNVEADYETEQLQSSIRAMEVQSLRETVLVDNISSRQIDLSLAGAEGLVFSSNRAGRQEVWRVDRQGQQLQQLTFDGEGKRWPVLIASAQAQGQPLYLPLINKDEQ
;
A
#
# COMPACT_ATOMS: atom_id res chain seq x y z
N HIS A 1 -3.84 13.78 -1.78
CA HIS A 1 -5.24 14.20 -1.76
C HIS A 1 -5.80 14.04 -3.18
N PRO A 2 -7.08 13.68 -3.35
CA PRO A 2 -7.68 13.48 -4.67
C PRO A 2 -7.70 14.71 -5.60
N ASP A 3 -7.27 15.88 -5.11
CA ASP A 3 -7.19 17.12 -5.91
C ASP A 3 -5.89 17.20 -6.71
N SER A 4 -4.96 16.25 -6.53
CA SER A 4 -3.62 16.26 -7.13
C SER A 4 -2.79 17.53 -6.82
N GLN A 5 -3.21 18.35 -5.86
CA GLN A 5 -2.50 19.57 -5.43
C GLN A 5 -1.84 19.38 -4.07
N ARG A 6 -2.33 18.44 -3.26
CA ARG A 6 -1.83 18.22 -1.89
C ARG A 6 -1.39 16.78 -1.68
N VAL A 7 -0.26 16.60 -1.00
CA VAL A 7 0.25 15.30 -0.54
C VAL A 7 0.08 15.20 0.97
N LEU A 8 -0.50 14.09 1.43
CA LEU A 8 -0.56 13.73 2.84
C LEU A 8 0.73 12.98 3.18
N TYR A 9 1.44 13.42 4.21
CA TYR A 9 2.59 12.72 4.74
C TYR A 9 2.55 12.71 6.26
N ARG A 10 3.26 11.75 6.85
CA ARG A 10 3.32 11.57 8.31
C ARG A 10 4.74 11.91 8.79
N VAL A 11 4.82 12.71 9.85
CA VAL A 11 6.05 12.98 10.59
C VAL A 11 6.04 12.13 11.84
N ASN A 12 7.00 11.20 11.94
CA ASN A 12 7.08 10.17 12.98
C ASN A 12 8.31 10.29 13.89
N ASP A 13 9.04 11.39 13.76
CA ASP A 13 10.28 11.59 14.48
C ASP A 13 10.00 12.29 15.82
N SER A 14 10.41 11.63 16.91
CA SER A 14 10.26 12.15 18.27
C SER A 14 11.17 13.34 18.56
N ASP A 15 12.20 13.55 17.74
CA ASP A 15 13.18 14.62 17.89
C ASP A 15 12.77 15.90 17.16
N VAL A 16 11.71 15.86 16.35
CA VAL A 16 11.05 17.07 15.82
C VAL A 16 9.86 17.46 16.68
N PRO A 17 9.64 18.77 16.90
CA PRO A 17 8.67 19.27 17.88
C PRO A 17 7.20 19.02 17.50
N ASP A 18 6.90 18.45 16.34
CA ASP A 18 5.50 18.33 15.88
C ASP A 18 5.21 17.08 15.01
N PRO A 19 5.26 15.86 15.59
CA PRO A 19 4.81 14.65 14.93
C PRO A 19 3.32 14.73 14.56
N GLY A 20 2.91 14.05 13.48
CA GLY A 20 1.52 14.06 13.03
C GLY A 20 1.34 13.88 11.53
N LEU A 21 0.10 14.11 11.09
CA LEU A 21 -0.23 14.18 9.68
C LEU A 21 -0.08 15.61 9.17
N TRP A 22 0.50 15.73 7.99
CA TRP A 22 0.79 16.99 7.35
C TRP A 22 0.36 16.95 5.89
N LEU A 23 -0.10 18.10 5.41
CA LEU A 23 -0.41 18.32 4.01
C LEU A 23 0.65 19.26 3.46
N VAL A 24 1.27 18.89 2.35
CA VAL A 24 2.12 19.80 1.55
C VAL A 24 1.45 20.09 0.21
N ASN A 25 1.43 21.36 -0.17
CA ASN A 25 1.02 21.81 -1.49
C ASN A 25 2.16 21.56 -2.48
N VAL A 26 1.86 20.84 -3.56
CA VAL A 26 2.83 20.42 -4.57
C VAL A 26 3.38 21.61 -5.37
N SER A 27 2.62 22.69 -5.52
CA SER A 27 2.98 23.82 -6.38
C SER A 27 3.94 24.82 -5.73
N ASP A 28 3.83 25.04 -4.43
CA ASP A 28 4.59 26.07 -3.70
C ASP A 28 5.33 25.54 -2.47
N GLY A 29 5.17 24.26 -2.13
CA GLY A 29 5.82 23.62 -0.98
C GLY A 29 5.28 24.06 0.37
N THR A 30 4.21 24.87 0.42
CA THR A 30 3.59 25.26 1.69
C THR A 30 3.01 24.03 2.38
N HIS A 31 3.24 23.92 3.69
CA HIS A 31 2.73 22.83 4.48
C HIS A 31 1.82 23.30 5.62
N GLN A 32 0.87 22.45 5.98
CA GLN A 32 0.00 22.63 7.13
C GLN A 32 -0.21 21.31 7.85
N ARG A 33 -0.26 21.37 9.18
CA ARG A 33 -0.65 20.21 9.98
C ARG A 33 -2.13 19.91 9.77
N LEU A 34 -2.48 18.63 9.73
CA LEU A 34 -3.85 18.14 9.76
C LEU A 34 -4.19 17.72 11.19
N ASP A 35 -4.89 18.59 11.91
CA ASP A 35 -5.27 18.36 13.30
C ASP A 35 -6.50 17.45 13.39
N ILE A 36 -6.30 16.20 13.82
CA ILE A 36 -7.40 15.28 14.08
C ILE A 36 -7.92 15.53 15.50
N SER A 37 -9.20 15.85 15.62
CA SER A 37 -9.83 16.21 16.90
C SER A 37 -9.68 15.08 17.95
N GLY A 38 -9.00 15.37 19.06
CA GLY A 38 -8.80 14.40 20.14
C GLY A 38 -7.68 13.38 19.93
N LEU A 39 -6.97 13.44 18.80
CA LEU A 39 -5.73 12.69 18.62
C LEU A 39 -4.55 13.47 19.22
N THR A 40 -4.23 13.19 20.48
CA THR A 40 -3.17 13.89 21.22
C THR A 40 -1.80 13.22 21.13
N ALA A 41 -1.76 11.99 20.58
CA ALA A 41 -0.58 11.13 20.49
C ALA A 41 -0.38 10.71 19.02
N PRO A 42 0.09 11.61 18.14
CA PRO A 42 0.28 11.35 16.72
C PRO A 42 1.25 10.19 16.42
N GLU A 43 2.16 9.87 17.34
CA GLU A 43 3.05 8.70 17.28
C GLU A 43 2.28 7.37 17.24
N MET A 44 1.01 7.38 17.66
CA MET A 44 0.13 6.21 17.54
C MET A 44 -0.35 5.96 16.10
N LEU A 45 -0.25 6.92 15.18
CA LEU A 45 -0.72 6.76 13.82
C LEU A 45 0.13 5.74 13.07
N LEU A 46 -0.51 4.80 12.38
CA LEU A 46 0.14 3.79 11.56
C LEU A 46 0.08 4.13 10.06
N THR A 47 -1.08 4.56 9.59
CA THR A 47 -1.32 4.96 8.20
C THR A 47 -2.61 5.80 8.12
N ALA A 48 -2.77 6.57 7.04
CA ALA A 48 -3.96 7.38 6.79
C ALA A 48 -4.16 7.61 5.28
N ALA A 49 -5.41 7.67 4.84
CA ALA A 49 -5.78 7.91 3.45
C ALA A 49 -7.07 8.74 3.33
N PHE A 50 -7.11 9.63 2.34
CA PHE A 50 -8.34 10.34 1.98
C PHE A 50 -9.23 9.43 1.12
N SER A 51 -10.54 9.57 1.28
CA SER A 51 -11.51 8.99 0.33
C SER A 51 -11.32 9.58 -1.07
N PRO A 52 -11.75 8.90 -2.15
CA PRO A 52 -11.55 9.37 -3.53
C PRO A 52 -12.22 10.72 -3.83
N ASP A 53 -13.31 11.05 -3.13
CA ASP A 53 -14.00 12.34 -3.23
C ASP A 53 -13.33 13.44 -2.37
N GLY A 54 -12.34 13.08 -1.54
CA GLY A 54 -11.63 13.98 -0.66
C GLY A 54 -12.45 14.46 0.55
N ALA A 55 -13.61 13.86 0.82
CA ALA A 55 -14.51 14.29 1.90
C ALA A 55 -14.21 13.64 3.26
N LYS A 56 -13.57 12.46 3.27
CA LYS A 56 -13.28 11.68 4.47
C LYS A 56 -11.81 11.35 4.58
N LEU A 57 -11.38 11.11 5.81
CA LEU A 57 -10.09 10.54 6.17
C LEU A 57 -10.33 9.21 6.88
N VAL A 58 -9.67 8.15 6.42
CA VAL A 58 -9.51 6.91 7.19
C VAL A 58 -8.09 6.88 7.76
N TYR A 59 -7.94 6.44 9.00
CA TYR A 59 -6.62 6.29 9.61
C TYR A 59 -6.61 5.14 10.62
N ALA A 60 -5.42 4.55 10.78
CA ALA A 60 -5.18 3.49 11.76
C ALA A 60 -4.29 4.01 12.89
N THR A 61 -4.59 3.57 14.12
CA THR A 61 -3.79 3.88 15.31
C THR A 61 -3.41 2.63 16.08
N SER A 62 -2.26 2.63 16.75
CA SER A 62 -1.84 1.62 17.71
C SER A 62 -1.06 2.26 18.86
N LYS A 63 -1.13 1.68 20.06
CA LYS A 63 -0.29 2.06 21.20
C LYS A 63 1.05 1.29 21.23
N GLY A 64 1.39 0.62 20.14
CA GLY A 64 2.55 -0.25 20.02
C GLY A 64 2.23 -1.72 20.33
N MET A 65 3.29 -2.52 20.40
CA MET A 65 3.23 -3.97 20.53
C MET A 65 2.46 -4.40 21.79
N GLY A 66 1.53 -5.34 21.62
CA GLY A 66 0.67 -5.89 22.67
C GLY A 66 -0.63 -5.11 22.92
N PHE A 67 -0.86 -4.00 22.21
CA PHE A 67 -2.08 -3.20 22.33
C PHE A 67 -3.02 -3.33 21.13
N GLY A 68 -2.62 -4.04 20.08
CA GLY A 68 -3.36 -4.14 18.83
C GLY A 68 -3.50 -2.78 18.14
N SER A 69 -4.58 -2.61 17.37
CA SER A 69 -4.80 -1.41 16.58
C SER A 69 -6.29 -1.10 16.37
N GLU A 70 -6.55 0.12 15.90
CA GLU A 70 -7.89 0.65 15.67
C GLU A 70 -7.96 1.33 14.31
N ILE A 71 -9.10 1.25 13.63
CA ILE A 71 -9.41 2.07 12.45
C ILE A 71 -10.44 3.13 12.85
N TRP A 72 -10.21 4.33 12.36
CA TRP A 72 -11.03 5.50 12.60
C TRP A 72 -11.40 6.18 11.29
N LEU A 73 -12.57 6.81 11.27
CA LEU A 73 -13.03 7.69 10.20
C LEU A 73 -13.22 9.10 10.75
N ALA A 74 -12.80 10.10 9.99
CA ALA A 74 -13.03 11.52 10.26
C ALA A 74 -13.45 12.24 8.96
N ALA A 75 -13.93 13.47 9.11
CA ALA A 75 -14.00 14.39 7.96
C ALA A 75 -12.59 14.72 7.46
N ALA A 76 -12.47 15.15 6.21
CA ALA A 76 -11.18 15.46 5.59
C ALA A 76 -10.39 16.59 6.28
N ASP A 77 -11.05 17.43 7.06
CA ASP A 77 -10.42 18.47 7.89
C ASP A 77 -9.98 17.96 9.28
N GLY A 78 -10.16 16.67 9.57
CA GLY A 78 -9.83 16.05 10.86
C GLY A 78 -10.93 16.17 11.93
N SER A 79 -12.08 16.76 11.60
CA SER A 79 -13.22 16.87 12.52
C SER A 79 -14.04 15.59 12.61
N ASN A 80 -14.83 15.47 13.68
CA ASN A 80 -15.79 14.37 13.92
C ASN A 80 -15.20 12.95 13.80
N PRO A 81 -14.03 12.65 14.39
CA PRO A 81 -13.49 11.30 14.34
C PRO A 81 -14.38 10.31 15.10
N ARG A 82 -14.57 9.13 14.51
CA ARG A 82 -15.24 7.99 15.14
C ARG A 82 -14.48 6.70 14.87
N ARG A 83 -14.35 5.85 15.89
CA ARG A 83 -13.76 4.53 15.73
C ARG A 83 -14.73 3.63 14.99
N VAL A 84 -14.23 2.91 14.00
CA VAL A 84 -15.03 1.97 13.20
C VAL A 84 -14.61 0.53 13.39
N LEU A 85 -13.36 0.29 13.77
CA LEU A 85 -12.85 -1.04 14.06
C LEU A 85 -11.85 -0.97 15.21
N LYS A 86 -11.89 -1.95 16.10
CA LYS A 86 -10.88 -2.20 17.13
C LYS A 86 -10.47 -3.66 17.04
N ASP A 87 -9.17 -3.92 16.99
CA ASP A 87 -8.59 -5.25 17.00
C ASP A 87 -7.48 -5.31 18.04
N GLU A 88 -7.56 -6.26 18.98
CA GLU A 88 -6.65 -6.33 20.12
C GLU A 88 -5.42 -7.19 19.86
N LEU A 89 -5.38 -7.92 18.74
CA LEU A 89 -4.37 -8.95 18.46
C LEU A 89 -3.53 -8.66 17.22
N THR A 90 -3.95 -7.68 16.42
CA THR A 90 -3.32 -7.40 15.13
C THR A 90 -2.98 -5.93 14.97
N ILE A 91 -1.94 -5.69 14.17
CA ILE A 91 -1.55 -4.39 13.67
C ILE A 91 -2.21 -4.20 12.31
N ILE A 92 -3.00 -3.13 12.19
CA ILE A 92 -3.66 -2.75 10.96
C ILE A 92 -2.76 -1.82 10.16
N SER A 93 -2.59 -2.14 8.88
CA SER A 93 -1.81 -1.33 7.95
C SER A 93 -2.49 -1.26 6.58
N SER A 94 -1.87 -0.53 5.64
CA SER A 94 -2.26 -0.50 4.22
C SER A 94 -3.73 -0.14 3.99
N LEU A 95 -4.22 0.94 4.61
CA LEU A 95 -5.60 1.41 4.47
C LEU A 95 -5.79 2.06 3.08
N ASN A 96 -6.59 1.44 2.22
CA ASN A 96 -6.87 1.97 0.88
C ASN A 96 -8.35 1.95 0.52
N TRP A 97 -8.86 3.11 0.11
CA TRP A 97 -10.22 3.22 -0.44
C TRP A 97 -10.31 2.57 -1.81
N SER A 98 -11.43 1.92 -2.10
CA SER A 98 -11.79 1.57 -3.46
C SER A 98 -11.95 2.85 -4.29
N PRO A 99 -11.62 2.86 -5.60
CA PRO A 99 -11.75 4.04 -6.45
C PRO A 99 -13.15 4.66 -6.50
N ASP A 100 -14.20 3.85 -6.37
CA ASP A 100 -15.60 4.30 -6.26
C ASP A 100 -15.96 4.88 -4.88
N GLY A 101 -15.07 4.76 -3.89
CA GLY A 101 -15.24 5.24 -2.52
C GLY A 101 -16.22 4.43 -1.68
N GLY A 102 -16.71 3.29 -2.18
CA GLY A 102 -17.69 2.44 -1.51
C GLY A 102 -17.11 1.50 -0.45
N GLN A 103 -15.82 1.20 -0.52
CA GLN A 103 -15.15 0.20 0.32
C GLN A 103 -13.76 0.66 0.76
N ILE A 104 -13.25 0.04 1.83
CA ILE A 104 -11.90 0.24 2.36
C ILE A 104 -11.24 -1.12 2.49
N ALA A 105 -10.14 -1.33 1.77
CA ALA A 105 -9.24 -2.46 1.95
C ALA A 105 -8.22 -2.16 3.04
N PHE A 106 -7.84 -3.18 3.80
CA PHE A 106 -6.86 -3.08 4.87
C PHE A 106 -6.23 -4.42 5.18
N THR A 107 -5.06 -4.40 5.80
CA THR A 107 -4.36 -5.62 6.19
C THR A 107 -4.32 -5.75 7.71
N LYS A 108 -4.50 -6.97 8.20
CA LYS A 108 -4.29 -7.33 9.60
C LYS A 108 -3.06 -8.22 9.70
N ILE A 109 -2.02 -7.71 10.34
CA ILE A 109 -0.75 -8.41 10.58
C ILE A 109 -0.74 -8.85 12.04
N ALA A 110 -0.24 -10.05 12.33
CA ALA A 110 -0.09 -10.48 13.72
C ALA A 110 0.78 -9.48 14.50
N ASP A 111 0.34 -9.08 15.70
CA ASP A 111 1.13 -8.23 16.58
C ASP A 111 2.29 -9.05 17.19
N SER A 112 3.36 -9.19 16.41
CA SER A 112 4.44 -10.14 16.63
C SER A 112 5.77 -9.56 16.13
N PRO A 113 6.90 -9.92 16.75
CA PRO A 113 8.22 -9.51 16.27
C PRO A 113 8.68 -10.28 15.02
N VAL A 114 7.90 -11.24 14.51
CA VAL A 114 8.22 -12.01 13.31
C VAL A 114 8.18 -11.09 12.08
N PRO A 115 9.33 -10.84 11.40
CA PRO A 115 9.42 -9.77 10.41
C PRO A 115 8.64 -10.10 9.14
N PHE A 116 8.61 -11.37 8.70
CA PHE A 116 7.98 -11.74 7.45
C PHE A 116 6.66 -12.51 7.59
N SER A 117 5.89 -12.22 8.64
CA SER A 117 4.62 -12.91 8.91
C SER A 117 3.61 -12.79 7.76
N GLY A 118 2.67 -13.75 7.69
CA GLY A 118 1.48 -13.60 6.85
C GLY A 118 0.56 -12.50 7.37
N ALA A 119 -0.19 -11.88 6.48
CA ALA A 119 -1.25 -10.93 6.83
C ALA A 119 -2.60 -11.39 6.28
N GLY A 120 -3.68 -11.08 6.99
CA GLY A 120 -5.01 -11.17 6.39
C GLY A 120 -5.30 -9.92 5.55
N LEU A 121 -5.80 -10.12 4.34
CA LEU A 121 -6.40 -9.06 3.52
C LEU A 121 -7.90 -8.98 3.83
N TRP A 122 -8.35 -7.79 4.18
CA TRP A 122 -9.74 -7.51 4.58
C TRP A 122 -10.31 -6.35 3.78
N VAL A 123 -11.63 -6.35 3.63
CA VAL A 123 -12.40 -5.21 3.10
C VAL A 123 -13.55 -4.92 4.06
N MET A 124 -13.89 -3.64 4.21
CA MET A 124 -15.10 -3.18 4.91
C MET A 124 -15.81 -2.12 4.07
N GLN A 125 -17.07 -1.83 4.38
CA GLN A 125 -17.80 -0.73 3.75
C GLN A 125 -17.16 0.62 4.09
N ALA A 126 -17.42 1.63 3.27
CA ALA A 126 -16.95 3.01 3.42
C ALA A 126 -17.27 3.68 4.77
N ASP A 127 -18.29 3.19 5.48
CA ASP A 127 -18.66 3.65 6.81
C ASP A 127 -18.03 2.81 7.94
N GLY A 128 -17.25 1.80 7.58
CA GLY A 128 -16.57 0.84 8.44
C GLY A 128 -17.42 -0.34 8.89
N SER A 129 -18.64 -0.51 8.35
CA SER A 129 -19.46 -1.69 8.60
C SER A 129 -18.99 -2.91 7.79
N ASP A 130 -19.47 -4.10 8.20
CA ASP A 130 -19.27 -5.38 7.52
C ASP A 130 -17.81 -5.69 7.11
N PRO A 131 -16.85 -5.71 8.06
CA PRO A 131 -15.49 -6.15 7.77
C PRO A 131 -15.48 -7.64 7.39
N GLN A 132 -14.92 -7.94 6.23
CA GLN A 132 -14.84 -9.28 5.64
C GLN A 132 -13.39 -9.66 5.37
N PHE A 133 -13.04 -10.88 5.76
CA PHE A 133 -11.76 -11.48 5.40
C PHE A 133 -11.84 -12.01 3.98
N LEU A 134 -10.85 -11.67 3.15
CA LEU A 134 -10.79 -12.14 1.77
C LEU A 134 -9.82 -13.32 1.62
N THR A 135 -8.58 -13.15 2.08
CA THR A 135 -7.50 -14.14 1.90
C THR A 135 -6.28 -13.78 2.75
N VAL A 136 -5.27 -14.66 2.74
CA VAL A 136 -3.96 -14.40 3.33
C VAL A 136 -3.03 -13.84 2.24
N MET A 137 -2.25 -12.82 2.59
CA MET A 137 -1.22 -12.21 1.76
C MET A 137 0.13 -12.20 2.49
N ASP A 138 1.17 -11.70 1.82
CA ASP A 138 2.45 -11.42 2.45
C ASP A 138 2.33 -10.17 3.34
N GLY A 139 2.52 -10.33 4.66
CA GLY A 139 2.51 -9.22 5.63
C GLY A 139 3.89 -8.62 5.90
N GLY A 140 4.94 -9.26 5.42
CA GLY A 140 6.33 -9.01 5.77
C GLY A 140 7.03 -7.92 4.97
N ARG A 141 6.56 -7.70 3.73
CA ARG A 141 7.19 -6.75 2.79
C ARG A 141 6.37 -5.50 2.54
N GLY A 142 5.23 -5.35 3.23
CA GLY A 142 4.57 -4.07 3.44
C GLY A 142 4.12 -3.34 2.17
N GLN A 143 3.76 -4.05 1.10
CA GLN A 143 3.08 -3.42 -0.02
C GLN A 143 1.59 -3.40 0.22
N GLU A 144 1.00 -2.24 -0.06
CA GLU A 144 -0.44 -2.08 0.03
C GLU A 144 -1.13 -2.83 -1.11
N PRO A 145 -2.26 -3.50 -0.86
CA PRO A 145 -3.03 -4.08 -1.93
C PRO A 145 -3.57 -2.96 -2.83
N LEU A 146 -3.58 -3.20 -4.14
CA LEU A 146 -3.99 -2.20 -5.13
C LEU A 146 -5.38 -2.53 -5.64
N TRP A 147 -6.29 -1.58 -5.56
CA TRP A 147 -7.59 -1.71 -6.22
C TRP A 147 -7.45 -1.61 -7.73
N SER A 148 -8.22 -2.43 -8.46
CA SER A 148 -8.52 -2.17 -9.87
C SER A 148 -9.30 -0.85 -10.00
N ALA A 149 -9.16 -0.15 -11.12
CA ALA A 149 -9.83 1.15 -11.32
C ALA A 149 -11.37 1.02 -11.34
N ASP A 150 -11.88 -0.16 -11.70
CA ASP A 150 -13.30 -0.52 -11.66
C ASP A 150 -13.80 -0.92 -10.25
N SER A 151 -12.95 -0.88 -9.22
CA SER A 151 -13.26 -1.26 -7.83
C SER A 151 -13.71 -2.71 -7.62
N ALA A 152 -13.48 -3.60 -8.59
CA ALA A 152 -13.91 -5.00 -8.53
C ALA A 152 -12.86 -5.96 -7.95
N GLU A 153 -11.58 -5.64 -8.09
CA GLU A 153 -10.47 -6.51 -7.74
C GLU A 153 -9.43 -5.84 -6.86
N LEU A 154 -8.73 -6.65 -6.07
CA LEU A 154 -7.53 -6.27 -5.35
C LEU A 154 -6.33 -7.08 -5.85
N PHE A 155 -5.26 -6.40 -6.22
CA PHE A 155 -3.96 -7.00 -6.54
C PHE A 155 -3.05 -6.96 -5.32
N TYR A 156 -2.41 -8.09 -5.01
CA TYR A 156 -1.55 -8.21 -3.84
C TYR A 156 -0.45 -9.24 -4.06
N VAL A 157 0.53 -9.19 -3.16
CA VAL A 157 1.60 -10.18 -3.08
C VAL A 157 1.16 -11.26 -2.09
N ALA A 158 1.08 -12.50 -2.53
CA ALA A 158 0.84 -13.65 -1.65
C ALA A 158 2.16 -14.30 -1.26
N ARG A 159 2.23 -14.85 -0.05
CA ARG A 159 3.32 -15.74 0.37
C ARG A 159 2.88 -17.19 0.10
N GLU A 160 3.76 -18.02 -0.44
CA GLU A 160 3.42 -19.39 -0.85
C GLU A 160 3.87 -20.45 0.17
N ASN A 161 4.88 -20.13 0.98
CA ASN A 161 5.51 -21.02 1.93
C ASN A 161 5.33 -20.54 3.39
N TYR A 162 4.08 -20.43 3.82
CA TYR A 162 3.71 -19.99 5.17
C TYR A 162 4.18 -20.94 6.30
N ASP A 163 4.43 -22.20 5.96
CA ASP A 163 4.92 -23.23 6.88
C ASP A 163 6.44 -23.24 7.04
N ASN A 164 7.17 -22.51 6.18
CA ASN A 164 8.61 -22.40 6.27
C ASN A 164 9.03 -21.34 7.30
N VAL A 165 9.50 -21.81 8.46
CA VAL A 165 9.99 -20.96 9.56
C VAL A 165 11.24 -20.15 9.17
N GLU A 166 12.11 -20.65 8.29
CA GLU A 166 13.25 -19.86 7.82
C GLU A 166 12.77 -18.64 7.01
N ALA A 167 11.70 -18.80 6.23
CA ALA A 167 11.09 -17.70 5.47
C ALA A 167 10.39 -16.66 6.35
N ASP A 168 10.17 -16.94 7.64
CA ASP A 168 9.71 -15.93 8.60
C ASP A 168 10.78 -14.89 8.94
N TYR A 169 12.06 -15.21 8.72
CA TYR A 169 13.21 -14.39 9.13
C TYR A 169 14.21 -14.08 8.01
N GLU A 170 14.20 -14.86 6.92
CA GLU A 170 15.17 -14.75 5.82
C GLU A 170 14.44 -14.43 4.50
N THR A 171 14.72 -13.26 3.93
CA THR A 171 14.05 -12.80 2.71
C THR A 171 14.29 -13.70 1.50
N GLU A 172 15.43 -14.39 1.48
CA GLU A 172 15.87 -15.30 0.43
C GLU A 172 15.05 -16.60 0.41
N GLN A 173 14.44 -16.94 1.55
CA GLN A 173 13.59 -18.13 1.67
C GLN A 173 12.15 -17.81 1.29
N LEU A 174 11.76 -16.54 1.14
CA LEU A 174 10.40 -16.17 0.75
C LEU A 174 10.09 -16.65 -0.66
N GLN A 175 8.96 -17.34 -0.77
CA GLN A 175 8.32 -17.69 -2.02
C GLN A 175 7.01 -16.95 -2.11
N SER A 176 6.75 -16.34 -3.27
CA SER A 176 5.60 -15.46 -3.42
C SER A 176 5.00 -15.57 -4.81
N SER A 177 3.81 -15.00 -4.94
CA SER A 177 3.12 -14.76 -6.20
C SER A 177 2.48 -13.37 -6.18
N ILE A 178 2.15 -12.84 -7.35
CA ILE A 178 1.22 -11.72 -7.49
C ILE A 178 -0.13 -12.32 -7.87
N ARG A 179 -1.17 -11.93 -7.13
CA ARG A 179 -2.52 -12.45 -7.28
C ARG A 179 -3.54 -11.32 -7.41
N ALA A 180 -4.69 -11.65 -7.99
CA ALA A 180 -5.88 -10.82 -8.01
C ALA A 180 -7.00 -11.51 -7.21
N MET A 181 -7.71 -10.74 -6.40
CA MET A 181 -8.90 -11.18 -5.66
C MET A 181 -10.11 -10.40 -6.16
N GLU A 182 -11.08 -11.09 -6.77
CA GLU A 182 -12.40 -10.52 -7.10
C GLU A 182 -13.23 -10.41 -5.82
N VAL A 183 -13.50 -9.18 -5.37
CA VAL A 183 -14.00 -8.90 -4.01
C VAL A 183 -15.39 -9.48 -3.76
N GLN A 184 -16.28 -9.47 -4.76
CA GLN A 184 -17.65 -9.96 -4.58
C GLN A 184 -17.76 -11.48 -4.66
N SER A 185 -17.03 -12.11 -5.58
CA SER A 185 -17.12 -13.56 -5.82
C SER A 185 -16.14 -14.36 -4.95
N LEU A 186 -15.18 -13.67 -4.33
CA LEU A 186 -14.02 -14.25 -3.65
C LEU A 186 -13.18 -15.15 -4.57
N ARG A 187 -13.23 -14.91 -5.89
CA ARG A 187 -12.41 -15.64 -6.85
C ARG A 187 -10.99 -15.09 -6.84
N GLU A 188 -10.05 -15.94 -6.48
CA GLU A 188 -8.63 -15.65 -6.56
C GLU A 188 -8.05 -16.11 -7.91
N THR A 189 -7.15 -15.31 -8.50
CA THR A 189 -6.41 -15.63 -9.72
C THR A 189 -4.92 -15.38 -9.51
N VAL A 190 -4.08 -16.36 -9.86
CA VAL A 190 -2.63 -16.18 -9.86
C VAL A 190 -2.23 -15.50 -11.16
N LEU A 191 -1.66 -14.30 -11.06
CA LEU A 191 -1.18 -13.54 -12.23
C LEU A 191 0.28 -13.85 -12.54
N VAL A 192 1.07 -14.02 -11.48
CA VAL A 192 2.50 -14.26 -11.58
C VAL A 192 2.92 -15.21 -10.46
N ASP A 193 3.38 -16.40 -10.81
CA ASP A 193 3.85 -17.42 -9.87
C ASP A 193 5.36 -17.35 -9.62
N ASN A 194 5.84 -18.11 -8.62
CA ASN A 194 7.26 -18.36 -8.37
C ASN A 194 8.14 -17.10 -8.43
N ILE A 195 7.73 -16.06 -7.72
CA ILE A 195 8.56 -14.88 -7.49
C ILE A 195 9.21 -15.02 -6.12
N SER A 196 10.53 -15.19 -6.11
CA SER A 196 11.32 -15.04 -4.89
C SER A 196 12.02 -13.70 -4.99
N SER A 197 11.73 -12.80 -4.05
CA SER A 197 12.37 -11.49 -3.98
C SER A 197 12.50 -10.99 -2.56
N ARG A 198 13.54 -10.20 -2.31
CA ARG A 198 13.63 -9.42 -1.08
C ARG A 198 12.50 -8.40 -0.95
N GLN A 199 12.04 -7.86 -2.08
CA GLN A 199 11.00 -6.83 -2.15
C GLN A 199 10.29 -6.93 -3.49
N ILE A 200 8.96 -7.05 -3.48
CA ILE A 200 8.14 -6.88 -4.67
C ILE A 200 7.45 -5.54 -4.50
N ASP A 201 7.77 -4.55 -5.33
CA ASP A 201 7.04 -3.30 -5.40
C ASP A 201 6.06 -3.40 -6.55
N LEU A 202 4.77 -3.18 -6.28
CA LEU A 202 3.68 -3.35 -7.23
C LEU A 202 3.06 -2.00 -7.58
N SER A 203 2.69 -1.79 -8.84
CA SER A 203 1.95 -0.61 -9.27
C SER A 203 1.04 -0.93 -10.45
N LEU A 204 -0.05 -0.19 -10.56
CA LEU A 204 -0.97 -0.29 -11.70
C LEU A 204 -0.33 0.25 -12.98
N ALA A 205 -0.71 -0.32 -14.11
CA ALA A 205 -0.25 0.07 -15.43
C ALA A 205 -1.39 0.08 -16.47
N GLY A 206 -1.82 1.29 -16.85
CA GLY A 206 -2.82 1.48 -17.91
C GLY A 206 -4.17 0.85 -17.54
N ALA A 207 -4.89 0.32 -18.54
CA ALA A 207 -6.21 -0.31 -18.34
C ALA A 207 -6.12 -1.71 -17.71
N GLU A 208 -5.45 -1.80 -16.55
CA GLU A 208 -5.37 -2.93 -15.60
C GLU A 208 -4.23 -3.96 -15.83
N GLY A 209 -3.14 -3.57 -16.48
CA GLY A 209 -1.88 -4.32 -16.31
C GLY A 209 -1.21 -3.98 -14.98
N LEU A 210 -0.22 -4.77 -14.58
CA LEU A 210 0.64 -4.51 -13.43
C LEU A 210 2.07 -4.29 -13.90
N VAL A 211 2.76 -3.34 -13.27
CA VAL A 211 4.22 -3.21 -13.34
C VAL A 211 4.77 -3.48 -11.96
N PHE A 212 5.85 -4.24 -11.88
CA PHE A 212 6.42 -4.67 -10.61
C PHE A 212 7.92 -4.89 -10.65
N SER A 213 8.57 -4.80 -9.49
CA SER A 213 9.97 -5.20 -9.33
C SER A 213 10.07 -6.69 -8.96
N SER A 214 10.97 -7.43 -9.61
CA SER A 214 11.25 -8.83 -9.26
C SER A 214 12.65 -9.26 -9.70
N ASN A 215 13.29 -10.11 -8.90
CA ASN A 215 14.58 -10.77 -9.20
C ASN A 215 14.43 -12.21 -9.70
N ARG A 216 13.26 -12.56 -10.22
CA ARG A 216 13.00 -13.91 -10.77
C ARG A 216 13.94 -14.35 -11.90
N ALA A 217 14.62 -13.43 -12.56
CA ALA A 217 15.67 -13.71 -13.56
C ALA A 217 17.10 -13.59 -12.98
N GLY A 218 17.25 -13.60 -11.65
CA GLY A 218 18.53 -13.55 -10.94
C GLY A 218 18.88 -12.18 -10.36
N ARG A 219 18.53 -11.07 -11.03
CA ARG A 219 18.71 -9.69 -10.54
C ARG A 219 17.39 -8.96 -10.50
N GLN A 220 17.25 -7.99 -9.58
CA GLN A 220 16.02 -7.22 -9.43
C GLN A 220 15.83 -6.27 -10.60
N GLU A 221 14.74 -6.49 -11.33
CA GLU A 221 14.40 -5.82 -12.58
C GLU A 221 12.93 -5.39 -12.56
N VAL A 222 12.55 -4.51 -13.47
CA VAL A 222 11.16 -4.12 -13.68
C VAL A 222 10.51 -5.07 -14.69
N TRP A 223 9.31 -5.51 -14.36
CA TRP A 223 8.49 -6.40 -15.17
C TRP A 223 7.11 -5.80 -15.36
N ARG A 224 6.40 -6.26 -16.39
CA ARG A 224 4.98 -6.01 -16.55
C ARG A 224 4.22 -7.29 -16.84
N VAL A 225 2.94 -7.30 -16.50
CA VAL A 225 1.99 -8.38 -16.82
C VAL A 225 0.61 -7.77 -17.07
N ASP A 226 -0.23 -8.44 -17.84
CA ASP A 226 -1.64 -8.06 -17.98
C ASP A 226 -2.49 -8.58 -16.79
N ARG A 227 -3.76 -8.15 -16.74
CA ARG A 227 -4.73 -8.56 -15.72
C ARG A 227 -5.04 -10.06 -15.73
N GLN A 228 -4.70 -10.78 -16.80
CA GLN A 228 -4.95 -12.22 -16.94
C GLN A 228 -3.70 -13.07 -16.64
N GLY A 229 -2.55 -12.44 -16.35
CA GLY A 229 -1.29 -13.15 -16.15
C GLY A 229 -0.60 -13.63 -17.44
N GLN A 230 -1.06 -13.23 -18.64
CA GLN A 230 -0.65 -13.85 -19.91
C GLN A 230 0.54 -13.15 -20.59
N GLN A 231 0.62 -11.82 -20.52
CA GLN A 231 1.64 -11.01 -21.20
C GLN A 231 2.79 -10.59 -20.26
N LEU A 232 3.37 -11.56 -19.55
CA LEU A 232 4.51 -11.33 -18.66
C LEU A 232 5.77 -10.95 -19.46
N GLN A 233 6.36 -9.80 -19.17
CA GLN A 233 7.53 -9.27 -19.88
C GLN A 233 8.51 -8.55 -18.93
N GLN A 234 9.81 -8.82 -19.10
CA GLN A 234 10.88 -8.05 -18.47
C GLN A 234 11.13 -6.74 -19.23
N LEU A 235 11.27 -5.62 -18.51
CA LEU A 235 11.45 -4.27 -19.08
C LEU A 235 12.88 -3.72 -18.90
N THR A 236 13.59 -4.13 -17.86
CA THR A 236 14.97 -3.70 -17.58
C THR A 236 15.91 -4.90 -17.46
N PHE A 237 17.21 -4.71 -17.71
CA PHE A 237 18.19 -5.81 -17.86
C PHE A 237 19.58 -5.51 -17.28
N ASP A 238 19.74 -4.38 -16.57
CA ASP A 238 21.02 -3.90 -16.04
C ASP A 238 21.26 -4.33 -14.58
N GLY A 239 20.21 -4.69 -13.84
CA GLY A 239 20.28 -5.35 -12.55
C GLY A 239 20.64 -4.46 -11.36
N GLU A 240 20.44 -3.15 -11.47
CA GLU A 240 20.81 -2.17 -10.45
C GLU A 240 19.79 -2.03 -9.31
N GLY A 241 19.19 -3.13 -8.84
CA GLY A 241 18.30 -3.09 -7.67
C GLY A 241 17.03 -2.25 -7.89
N LYS A 242 16.40 -2.34 -9.07
CA LYS A 242 15.28 -1.47 -9.46
C LYS A 242 14.08 -1.65 -8.53
N ARG A 243 13.56 -0.54 -7.98
CA ARG A 243 12.47 -0.52 -6.98
C ARG A 243 11.39 0.50 -7.33
N TRP A 244 10.20 0.29 -6.76
CA TRP A 244 9.03 1.19 -6.86
C TRP A 244 8.73 1.67 -8.28
N PRO A 245 8.54 0.75 -9.24
CA PRO A 245 8.26 1.17 -10.59
C PRO A 245 6.88 1.81 -10.66
N VAL A 246 6.81 3.06 -11.12
CA VAL A 246 5.54 3.77 -11.33
C VAL A 246 5.37 4.02 -12.82
N LEU A 247 4.20 3.67 -13.37
CA LEU A 247 3.88 4.03 -14.74
C LEU A 247 3.48 5.51 -14.80
N ILE A 248 4.27 6.31 -15.50
CA ILE A 248 3.91 7.70 -15.83
C ILE A 248 3.22 7.65 -17.20
N ALA A 249 1.90 7.81 -17.22
CA ALA A 249 1.19 8.02 -18.47
C ALA A 249 1.67 9.37 -19.06
N SER A 250 2.31 9.33 -20.22
CA SER A 250 2.53 10.57 -20.96
C SER A 250 1.15 11.06 -21.42
N ALA A 251 0.72 12.21 -20.90
CA ALA A 251 -0.13 13.06 -21.72
C ALA A 251 0.62 13.23 -23.05
N GLN A 252 -0.04 13.02 -24.18
CA GLN A 252 0.49 13.48 -25.47
C GLN A 252 0.56 15.01 -25.43
N ALA A 253 1.53 15.55 -24.71
CA ALA A 253 2.01 16.91 -24.89
C ALA A 253 2.80 16.86 -26.20
N GLN A 254 2.26 17.54 -27.22
CA GLN A 254 2.93 17.81 -28.46
C GLN A 254 4.37 18.26 -28.18
N GLY A 255 5.33 17.38 -28.49
CA GLY A 255 6.74 17.70 -28.62
C GLY A 255 7.44 18.19 -27.34
N GLN A 256 7.66 17.29 -26.37
CA GLN A 256 8.97 16.99 -25.77
C GLN A 256 8.77 16.02 -24.60
N PRO A 257 9.57 14.94 -24.48
CA PRO A 257 9.55 14.11 -23.29
C PRO A 257 10.06 14.92 -22.10
N LEU A 258 9.20 15.12 -21.10
CA LEU A 258 9.60 15.57 -19.77
C LEU A 258 10.37 14.42 -19.12
N TYR A 259 11.68 14.42 -19.31
CA TYR A 259 12.58 13.69 -18.43
C TYR A 259 12.57 14.41 -17.10
N LEU A 260 11.81 13.90 -16.13
CA LEU A 260 12.13 14.16 -14.74
C LEU A 260 13.50 13.51 -14.51
N PRO A 261 14.54 14.27 -14.14
CA PRO A 261 15.81 13.67 -13.79
C PRO A 261 15.57 12.78 -12.57
N LEU A 262 15.77 11.47 -12.75
CA LEU A 262 16.08 10.59 -11.64
C LEU A 262 17.26 11.25 -10.92
N ILE A 263 17.03 11.69 -9.67
CA ILE A 263 18.10 12.13 -8.81
C ILE A 263 18.93 10.88 -8.54
N ASN A 264 19.99 10.69 -9.33
CA ASN A 264 21.08 9.79 -9.00
C ASN A 264 21.70 10.35 -7.74
N LYS A 265 21.47 9.68 -6.60
CA LYS A 265 22.34 9.81 -5.45
C LYS A 265 23.61 9.03 -5.77
N ASP A 266 24.49 9.66 -6.52
CA ASP A 266 25.91 9.38 -6.55
C ASP A 266 26.60 10.59 -7.16
N GLU A 267 26.91 11.57 -6.32
CA GLU A 267 28.09 12.46 -6.45
C GLU A 267 28.23 13.28 -5.15
N GLN A 268 29.17 12.82 -4.32
CA GLN A 268 29.91 13.43 -3.18
C GLN A 268 29.20 14.37 -2.19
#